data_AF-A0A561VE43-F1
#
_entry.id   AF-A0A561VE43-F1
#
_cell.length_a   1.000
_cell.length_b   1.000
_cell.length_c   1.000
_cell.angle_alpha   90.00
_cell.angle_beta   90.00
_cell.angle_gamma   90.00
#
_symmetry.space_group_name_H-M   'P 1'
#
loop_
_entity.id
_entity.type
_entity.pdbx_description
1 polymer ?
#
loop_
_entity_poly.entity_id
_entity_poly.type
_entity_poly.pdbx_seq_one_letter_code
_entity_poly.pdbx_strand_id
1 'polypeptide(L)'
;MTAVTAHRIDTATPIHRADLFGRGLAALASLATGVAFVNGVLLTISASDDRLFIEGWRVSSFGIFAALFALLAVRPRQTAGVWEVVLVGKGALVVFGALIGDVPEARLSAIIDFGLVAVVAAAYVLCRGWLAWRPATTYPTR
;
A
#
# COMPACT_ATOMS: atom_id res chain seq x y z
N MET A 1 4.25 44.49 11.52
CA MET A 1 3.97 43.04 11.36
C MET A 1 3.66 42.79 9.89
N THR A 2 4.66 42.49 9.09
CA THR A 2 4.52 42.22 7.65
C THR A 2 4.30 40.72 7.45
N ALA A 3 3.15 40.36 6.90
CA ALA A 3 2.85 38.98 6.51
C ALA A 3 3.84 38.54 5.42
N VAL A 4 4.68 37.55 5.74
CA VAL A 4 5.61 36.95 4.78
C VAL A 4 4.82 35.95 3.94
N THR A 5 4.48 36.36 2.71
CA THR A 5 3.87 35.49 1.71
C THR A 5 4.95 34.54 1.19
N ALA A 6 4.94 33.29 1.66
CA ALA A 6 5.81 32.24 1.13
C ALA A 6 5.43 31.95 -0.32
N HIS A 7 6.18 32.49 -1.27
CA HIS A 7 6.02 32.14 -2.68
C HIS A 7 6.64 30.75 -2.90
N ARG A 8 5.81 29.71 -2.84
CA ARG A 8 6.19 28.40 -3.37
C ARG A 8 6.31 28.55 -4.88
N ILE A 9 7.54 28.55 -5.40
CA ILE A 9 7.76 28.38 -6.83
C ILE A 9 7.48 26.90 -7.10
N ASP A 10 6.26 26.58 -7.54
CA ASP A 10 5.94 25.26 -8.09
C ASP A 10 6.59 25.16 -9.47
N THR A 11 7.89 24.88 -9.49
CA THR A 11 8.53 24.29 -10.67
C THR A 11 8.01 22.87 -10.77
N ALA A 12 6.82 22.71 -11.36
CA ALA A 12 6.23 21.42 -11.67
C ALA A 12 7.22 20.66 -12.57
N THR A 13 8.09 19.88 -11.96
CA THR A 13 9.02 19.01 -12.67
C THR A 13 8.15 18.04 -13.45
N PRO A 14 8.34 17.88 -14.77
CA PRO A 14 7.48 17.00 -15.56
C PRO A 14 7.45 15.62 -14.91
N ILE A 15 6.24 15.14 -14.60
CA ILE A 15 6.06 13.85 -13.94
C ILE A 15 6.62 12.80 -14.89
N HIS A 16 7.72 12.16 -14.49
CA HIS A 16 8.34 11.12 -15.29
C HIS A 16 7.31 10.00 -15.52
N ARG A 17 7.11 9.56 -16.77
CA ARG A 17 6.15 8.50 -17.11
C ARG A 17 6.22 7.25 -16.21
N ALA A 18 7.42 6.90 -15.74
CA ALA A 18 7.64 5.83 -14.78
C ALA A 18 6.89 6.06 -13.45
N ASP A 19 6.89 7.29 -12.93
CA ASP A 19 6.17 7.67 -11.72
C ASP A 19 4.66 7.52 -11.89
N LEU A 20 4.11 7.95 -13.03
CA LEU A 20 2.68 7.76 -13.33
C LEU A 20 2.32 6.27 -13.39
N PHE A 21 3.16 5.46 -14.03
CA PHE A 21 2.93 4.01 -14.08
C PHE A 21 3.01 3.38 -12.70
N GLY A 22 4.01 3.73 -11.88
CA GLY A 22 4.15 3.23 -10.51
C GLY A 22 2.97 3.63 -9.62
N ARG A 23 2.48 4.87 -9.73
CA ARG A 23 1.27 5.33 -9.04
C ARG A 23 0.02 4.60 -9.53
N GLY A 24 -0.06 4.33 -10.84
CA GLY A 24 -1.13 3.52 -11.43
C GLY A 24 -1.14 2.08 -10.89
N LEU A 25 0.02 1.45 -10.74
CA LEU A 25 0.13 0.12 -10.11
C LEU A 25 -0.33 0.13 -8.64
N ALA A 26 0.06 1.14 -7.88
CA ALA A 26 -0.41 1.31 -6.49
C ALA A 26 -1.93 1.56 -6.44
N ALA A 27 -2.48 2.33 -7.38
CA ALA A 27 -3.93 2.56 -7.48
C ALA A 27 -4.67 1.27 -7.83
N LEU A 28 -4.14 0.47 -8.78
CA LEU A 28 -4.70 -0.82 -9.13
C LEU A 28 -4.68 -1.78 -7.92
N ALA A 29 -3.58 -1.83 -7.18
CA ALA A 29 -3.47 -2.60 -5.94
C ALA A 29 -4.51 -2.15 -4.89
N SER A 30 -4.71 -0.84 -4.74
CA SER A 30 -5.74 -0.28 -3.86
C SER A 30 -7.14 -0.71 -4.28
N LEU A 31 -7.49 -0.60 -5.57
CA LEU A 31 -8.80 -0.99 -6.10
C LEU A 31 -9.05 -2.50 -5.95
N ALA A 32 -8.08 -3.34 -6.34
CA ALA A 32 -8.19 -4.78 -6.21
C ALA A 32 -8.38 -5.22 -4.74
N THR A 33 -7.61 -4.60 -3.83
CA THR A 33 -7.75 -4.86 -2.39
C THR A 33 -9.08 -4.32 -1.86
N GLY A 34 -9.58 -3.20 -2.38
CA GLY A 34 -10.90 -2.66 -2.06
C GLY A 34 -12.05 -3.59 -2.49
N VAL A 35 -11.94 -4.22 -3.67
CA VAL A 35 -12.88 -5.26 -4.11
C VAL A 35 -12.83 -6.47 -3.16
N ALA A 36 -11.63 -6.91 -2.77
CA ALA A 36 -11.46 -8.00 -1.80
C ALA A 36 -12.05 -7.65 -0.42
N PHE A 37 -11.91 -6.39 0.01
CA PHE A 37 -12.53 -5.87 1.23
C PHE A 37 -14.05 -5.98 1.18
N VAL A 38 -14.69 -5.45 0.12
CA VAL A 38 -16.14 -5.49 -0.05
C VAL A 38 -16.64 -6.94 -0.07
N ASN A 39 -16.01 -7.79 -0.88
CA ASN A 39 -16.35 -9.21 -0.93
C ASN A 39 -16.19 -9.89 0.45
N GLY A 40 -15.11 -9.57 1.15
CA GLY A 40 -14.84 -10.07 2.49
C GLY A 40 -15.90 -9.66 3.51
N VAL A 41 -16.38 -8.41 3.48
CA VAL A 41 -17.48 -7.95 4.35
C VAL A 41 -18.73 -8.80 4.11
N LEU A 42 -19.10 -9.01 2.85
CA LEU A 42 -20.28 -9.82 2.49
C LEU A 42 -20.17 -11.26 2.99
N LEU A 43 -19.00 -11.87 2.84
CA LEU A 43 -18.71 -13.21 3.36
C LEU A 43 -18.73 -13.27 4.89
N THR A 44 -18.25 -12.23 5.57
CA THR A 44 -18.20 -12.16 7.04
C THR A 44 -19.60 -12.09 7.64
N ILE A 45 -20.51 -11.31 7.04
CA ILE A 45 -21.90 -11.20 7.51
C ILE A 45 -22.65 -12.54 7.42
N SER A 46 -22.19 -13.42 6.52
CA SER A 46 -22.77 -14.76 6.32
C SER A 46 -21.97 -15.87 7.02
N ALA A 47 -20.93 -15.51 7.78
CA ALA A 47 -20.08 -16.48 8.46
C ALA A 47 -20.75 -16.99 9.76
N SER A 48 -20.38 -18.20 10.17
CA SER A 48 -20.81 -18.77 11.44
C SER A 48 -20.20 -18.01 12.63
N ASP A 49 -20.89 -18.04 13.78
CA ASP A 49 -20.51 -17.26 14.98
C ASP A 49 -19.08 -17.54 15.46
N ASP A 50 -18.62 -18.79 15.32
CA ASP A 50 -17.26 -19.23 15.67
C ASP A 50 -16.17 -18.66 14.74
N ARG A 51 -16.55 -18.16 13.56
CA ARG A 51 -15.64 -17.57 12.56
C ARG A 51 -15.73 -16.05 12.48
N LEU A 52 -16.80 -15.43 12.96
CA LEU A 52 -17.05 -13.99 12.83
C LEU A 52 -15.83 -13.12 13.21
N PHE A 53 -15.16 -13.45 14.31
CA PHE A 53 -14.00 -12.68 14.76
C PHE A 53 -12.79 -12.83 13.83
N ILE A 54 -12.51 -14.06 13.37
CA ILE A 54 -11.40 -14.36 12.46
C ILE A 54 -11.64 -13.71 11.09
N GLU A 55 -12.86 -13.80 10.59
CA GLU A 55 -13.28 -13.20 9.33
C GLU A 55 -13.27 -11.67 9.41
N GLY A 56 -13.77 -11.10 10.50
CA GLY A 56 -13.70 -9.66 10.77
C GLY A 56 -12.26 -9.14 10.82
N TRP A 57 -11.37 -9.85 11.51
CA TRP A 57 -9.94 -9.55 11.52
C TRP A 57 -9.34 -9.58 10.10
N ARG A 58 -9.62 -10.63 9.32
CA ARG A 58 -9.13 -10.78 7.95
C ARG A 58 -9.59 -9.63 7.05
N VAL A 59 -10.87 -9.28 7.13
CA VAL A 59 -11.46 -8.20 6.32
C VAL A 59 -10.90 -6.85 6.71
N SER A 60 -10.72 -6.57 8.00
CA SER A 60 -10.12 -5.30 8.45
C SER A 60 -8.75 -5.04 7.81
N SER A 61 -7.96 -6.10 7.61
CA SER A 61 -6.66 -6.02 6.96
C SER A 61 -6.78 -5.57 5.50
N PHE A 62 -7.77 -6.06 4.74
CA PHE A 62 -8.00 -5.60 3.37
C PHE A 62 -8.30 -4.10 3.32
N GLY A 63 -9.15 -3.60 4.24
CA GLY A 63 -9.47 -2.18 4.30
C GLY A 63 -8.24 -1.30 4.58
N ILE A 64 -7.41 -1.72 5.56
CA ILE A 64 -6.16 -1.02 5.90
C ILE A 64 -5.21 -1.00 4.71
N PHE A 65 -4.95 -2.15 4.08
CA PHE A 65 -4.03 -2.22 2.94
C PHE A 65 -4.55 -1.44 1.73
N ALA A 66 -5.86 -1.47 1.44
CA ALA A 66 -6.45 -0.67 0.38
C ALA A 66 -6.20 0.84 0.58
N ALA A 67 -6.33 1.32 1.83
CA ALA A 67 -6.06 2.71 2.19
C ALA A 67 -4.56 3.05 2.10
N LEU A 68 -3.68 2.16 2.54
CA LEU A 68 -2.23 2.34 2.43
C LEU A 68 -1.79 2.41 0.95
N PHE A 69 -2.30 1.51 0.11
CA PHE A 69 -2.03 1.56 -1.33
C PHE A 69 -2.56 2.83 -1.99
N ALA A 70 -3.74 3.31 -1.58
CA ALA A 70 -4.27 4.59 -2.05
C ALA A 70 -3.36 5.75 -1.66
N LEU A 71 -2.86 5.77 -0.41
CA LEU A 71 -1.91 6.79 0.05
C LEU A 71 -0.63 6.77 -0.80
N LEU A 72 -0.10 5.59 -1.10
CA LEU A 72 1.08 5.42 -1.96
C LEU A 72 0.81 5.85 -3.41
N ALA A 73 -0.39 5.62 -3.94
CA ALA A 73 -0.77 6.08 -5.27
C ALA A 73 -0.86 7.61 -5.37
N VAL A 74 -1.38 8.26 -4.34
CA VAL A 74 -1.55 9.73 -4.33
C VAL A 74 -0.26 10.44 -3.98
N ARG A 75 0.47 9.94 -2.97
CA ARG A 75 1.64 10.60 -2.35
C ARG A 75 2.81 9.62 -2.16
N PRO A 76 3.39 9.08 -3.24
CA PRO A 76 4.37 7.99 -3.17
C PRO A 76 5.67 8.33 -2.42
N ARG A 77 5.95 9.59 -2.09
CA ARG A 77 7.22 10.03 -1.47
C ARG A 77 7.04 10.89 -0.22
N GLN A 78 5.84 11.01 0.31
CA GLN A 78 5.58 11.94 1.43
C GLN A 78 5.61 11.27 2.81
N THR A 79 5.48 9.94 2.87
CA THR A 79 5.45 9.22 4.14
C THR A 79 6.53 8.16 4.15
N ALA A 80 7.60 8.42 4.89
CA ALA A 80 8.66 7.46 5.12
C ALA A 80 8.10 6.17 5.77
N GLY A 81 8.58 5.00 5.32
CA GLY A 81 8.25 3.71 5.91
C GLY A 81 6.96 3.05 5.43
N VAL A 82 6.04 3.76 4.76
CA VAL A 82 4.77 3.15 4.30
C VAL A 82 5.03 2.06 3.27
N TRP A 83 5.95 2.29 2.32
CA TRP A 83 6.32 1.28 1.33
C TRP A 83 6.90 0.04 1.98
N GLU A 84 7.86 0.23 2.89
CA GLU A 84 8.58 -0.84 3.54
C GLU A 84 7.65 -1.67 4.44
N VAL A 85 6.79 -1.02 5.22
CA VAL A 85 5.79 -1.70 6.06
C VAL A 85 4.83 -2.55 5.23
N VAL A 86 4.37 -2.02 4.10
CA VAL A 86 3.45 -2.74 3.22
C VAL A 86 4.14 -3.95 2.58
N LEU A 87 5.36 -3.78 2.06
CA LEU A 87 6.14 -4.86 1.44
C LEU A 87 6.49 -5.95 2.45
N VAL A 88 6.93 -5.56 3.65
CA VAL A 88 7.25 -6.52 4.73
C VAL A 88 6.00 -7.23 5.21
N GLY A 89 4.91 -6.51 5.48
CA GLY A 89 3.66 -7.09 5.96
C GLY A 89 3.07 -8.09 4.98
N LYS A 90 3.02 -7.76 3.69
CA LYS A 90 2.54 -8.70 2.66
C LYS A 90 3.53 -9.82 2.37
N GLY A 91 4.83 -9.54 2.34
CA GLY A 91 5.88 -10.55 2.19
C GLY A 91 5.85 -11.60 3.30
N ALA A 92 5.58 -11.18 4.54
CA ALA A 92 5.41 -12.11 5.66
C ALA A 92 4.24 -13.07 5.45
N LEU A 93 3.11 -12.61 4.89
CA LEU A 93 1.97 -13.48 4.57
C LEU A 93 2.28 -14.49 3.45
N VAL A 94 3.07 -14.09 2.44
CA VAL A 94 3.55 -15.01 1.40
C VAL A 94 4.39 -16.12 2.01
N VAL A 95 5.36 -15.76 2.86
CA VAL A 95 6.21 -16.72 3.56
C VAL A 95 5.37 -17.63 4.44
N PHE A 96 4.45 -17.06 5.23
CA PHE A 96 3.57 -17.83 6.12
C PHE A 96 2.71 -18.85 5.35
N GLY A 97 2.07 -18.43 4.26
CA GLY A 97 1.25 -19.33 3.44
C GLY A 97 2.09 -20.41 2.74
N ALA A 98 3.33 -20.09 2.32
CA ALA A 98 4.26 -21.07 1.76
C ALA A 98 4.73 -22.10 2.80
N LEU A 99 4.92 -21.69 4.05
CA LEU A 99 5.32 -22.58 5.15
C LEU A 99 4.19 -23.51 5.59
N ILE A 100 2.93 -23.04 5.55
CA ILE A 100 1.77 -23.87 5.92
C ILE A 100 1.40 -24.83 4.80
N GLY A 101 1.49 -24.41 3.52
CA GLY A 101 1.59 -25.22 2.29
C GLY A 101 0.46 -26.23 1.94
N ASP A 102 0.02 -26.99 2.92
CA ASP A 102 -0.89 -28.14 2.85
C ASP A 102 -2.36 -27.74 2.92
N VAL A 103 -2.63 -26.51 3.38
CA VAL A 103 -3.98 -25.92 3.37
C VAL A 103 -4.21 -25.22 2.02
N PRO A 104 -5.17 -25.66 1.19
CA PRO A 104 -5.42 -25.09 -0.13
C PRO A 104 -5.64 -23.57 -0.10
N GLU A 105 -6.37 -23.08 0.90
CA GLU A 105 -6.66 -21.66 1.09
C GLU A 105 -5.38 -20.86 1.39
N ALA A 106 -4.47 -21.41 2.19
CA ALA A 106 -3.18 -20.77 2.50
C ALA A 106 -2.30 -20.67 1.25
N ARG A 107 -2.29 -21.72 0.42
CA ARG A 107 -1.54 -21.74 -0.85
C ARG A 107 -2.08 -20.71 -1.84
N LEU A 108 -3.39 -20.66 -2.01
CA LEU A 108 -4.03 -19.67 -2.88
C LEU A 108 -3.75 -18.24 -2.41
N SER A 109 -3.88 -17.99 -1.10
CA SER A 109 -3.55 -16.69 -0.51
C SER A 109 -2.09 -16.31 -0.76
N ALA A 110 -1.14 -17.23 -0.59
CA ALA A 110 0.28 -16.98 -0.82
C ALA A 110 0.58 -16.59 -2.28
N ILE A 111 -0.06 -17.26 -3.25
CA ILE A 111 0.11 -16.94 -4.68
C ILE A 111 -0.41 -15.54 -4.98
N ILE A 112 -1.59 -15.19 -4.47
CA ILE A 112 -2.20 -13.87 -4.67
C ILE A 112 -1.35 -12.79 -4.01
N ASP A 113 -0.95 -12.98 -2.75
CA ASP A 113 -0.13 -12.01 -2.03
C ASP A 113 1.27 -11.87 -2.66
N PHE A 114 1.83 -12.94 -3.25
CA PHE A 114 3.10 -12.86 -3.98
C PHE A 114 2.98 -11.96 -5.21
N GLY A 115 1.92 -12.14 -6.00
CA GLY A 115 1.63 -11.25 -7.14
C GLY A 115 1.46 -9.80 -6.69
N LEU A 116 0.75 -9.57 -5.58
CA LEU A 116 0.57 -8.23 -5.02
C LEU A 116 1.90 -7.62 -4.55
N VAL A 117 2.75 -8.37 -3.86
CA VAL A 117 4.10 -7.93 -3.45
C VAL A 117 4.93 -7.55 -4.67
N ALA A 118 4.92 -8.36 -5.74
CA ALA A 118 5.65 -8.05 -6.97
C ALA A 118 5.17 -6.75 -7.62
N VAL A 119 3.85 -6.54 -7.72
CA VAL A 119 3.26 -5.29 -8.25
C VAL A 119 3.66 -4.08 -7.40
N VAL A 120 3.57 -4.21 -6.07
CA VAL A 120 3.91 -3.13 -5.14
C VAL A 120 5.41 -2.84 -5.15
N ALA A 121 6.26 -3.86 -5.29
CA ALA A 121 7.71 -3.70 -5.43
C ALA A 121 8.07 -2.98 -6.75
N ALA A 122 7.41 -3.32 -7.86
CA ALA A 122 7.57 -2.59 -9.10
C ALA A 122 7.14 -1.12 -8.95
N ALA A 123 6.00 -0.87 -8.30
CA ALA A 123 5.54 0.48 -7.98
C ALA A 123 6.55 1.24 -7.11
N TYR A 124 7.11 0.60 -6.09
CA TYR A 124 8.15 1.16 -5.23
C TYR A 124 9.37 1.61 -6.04
N VAL A 125 9.84 0.77 -6.97
CA VAL A 125 11.01 1.10 -7.80
C VAL A 125 10.73 2.26 -8.74
N LEU A 126 9.60 2.22 -9.44
CA LEU A 126 9.20 3.24 -10.41
C LEU A 126 8.92 4.60 -9.77
N CYS A 127 8.27 4.58 -8.61
CA CYS A 127 8.05 5.77 -7.79
C CYS A 127 9.29 6.18 -7.01
N ARG A 128 10.39 5.40 -7.05
CA ARG A 128 11.57 5.64 -6.22
C ARG A 128 11.19 5.84 -4.74
N GLY A 129 10.37 4.94 -4.21
CA GLY A 129 9.75 5.07 -2.89
C GLY A 129 10.76 5.28 -1.75
N TRP A 130 11.98 4.75 -1.89
CA TRP A 130 13.09 4.98 -0.96
C TRP A 130 13.43 6.46 -0.75
N LEU A 131 13.06 7.34 -1.69
CA LEU A 131 13.27 8.78 -1.54
C LEU A 131 12.38 9.41 -0.46
N ALA A 132 11.32 8.73 0.00
CA ALA A 132 10.46 9.20 1.09
C ALA A 132 11.24 9.39 2.41
N TRP A 133 12.36 8.69 2.56
CA TRP A 133 13.24 8.80 3.73
C TRP A 133 14.18 10.01 3.70
N ARG A 134 14.21 10.77 2.60
CA ARG A 134 15.07 11.95 2.52
C ARG A 134 14.54 13.06 3.43
N PRO A 135 15.39 13.69 4.27
CA PRO A 135 14.99 14.83 5.07
C PRO A 135 14.50 15.97 4.18
N ALA A 136 13.43 16.65 4.60
CA ALA A 136 13.07 17.93 4.01
C ALA A 136 14.15 18.94 4.38
N THR A 137 14.87 19.49 3.39
CA THR A 137 15.88 20.53 3.63
C THR A 137 15.19 21.77 4.19
N THR A 138 15.25 21.97 5.51
CA THR A 138 14.79 23.21 6.16
C THR A 138 15.96 24.18 6.12
N TYR A 139 15.88 25.22 5.29
CA TYR A 139 16.85 26.31 5.37
C TYR A 139 16.58 27.11 6.65
N PRO A 140 17.58 27.36 7.51
CA PRO A 140 17.42 28.28 8.63
C PRO A 140 17.21 29.68 8.07
N THR A 141 16.03 30.25 8.31
CA THR A 141 15.75 31.67 8.05
C THR A 141 16.56 32.50 9.04
N ARG A 142 17.57 33.23 8.55
CA ARG A 142 18.20 34.35 9.28
C ARG A 142 17.36 35.61 9.14
#